data_AF-A0A2M8CM87-F1
#
_entry.id   AF-A0A2M8CM87-F1
#
_cell.length_a   1.000
_cell.length_b   1.000
_cell.length_c   1.000
_cell.angle_alpha   90.00
_cell.angle_beta   90.00
_cell.angle_gamma   90.00
#
_symmetry.space_group_name_H-M   'P 1'
#
loop_
_entity.id
_entity.type
_entity.pdbx_description
1 polymer ?
#
loop_
_entity_poly.entity_id
_entity_poly.type
_entity_poly.pdbx_seq_one_letter_code
_entity_poly.pdbx_strand_id
1 'polypeptide(L)'
;VVRRKLKQNQEKLTGLIENNPKKGIDNPTTERLLKTFDDVTLTIVHLPDQTIRHITPLTPLQTRILELLGLSATVYTRLAEN
;
A
#
# COMPACT_ATOMS: atom_id res chain seq x y z
N VAL A 1 2.96 11.28 10.80
CA VAL A 1 4.04 11.41 9.78
C VAL A 1 3.48 11.76 8.41
N VAL A 2 2.60 10.92 7.81
CA VAL A 2 2.02 11.13 6.47
C VAL A 2 1.42 12.52 6.25
N ARG A 3 0.48 12.96 7.11
CA ARG A 3 -0.13 14.30 7.04
C ARG A 3 0.88 15.44 6.99
N ARG A 4 1.99 15.32 7.74
CA ARG A 4 3.04 16.33 7.79
C ARG A 4 3.79 16.38 6.46
N LYS A 5 4.19 15.22 5.93
CA LYS A 5 4.88 15.12 4.63
C LYS A 5 4.00 15.61 3.49
N LEU A 6 2.72 15.25 3.45
CA LEU A 6 1.77 15.73 2.42
C LEU A 6 1.66 17.26 2.43
N LYS A 7 1.53 17.88 3.61
CA LYS A 7 1.52 19.33 3.74
C LYS A 7 2.84 19.98 3.31
N GLN A 8 3.98 19.42 3.72
CA GLN A 8 5.31 19.93 3.35
C GLN A 8 5.55 19.86 1.84
N ASN A 9 5.09 18.78 1.21
CA ASN A 9 5.24 18.56 -0.23
C ASN A 9 4.15 19.25 -1.08
N GLN A 10 3.17 19.90 -0.44
CA GLN A 10 1.96 20.42 -1.10
C GLN A 10 1.25 19.35 -1.96
N GLU A 11 1.28 18.11 -1.47
CA GLU A 11 0.82 16.91 -2.17
C GLU A 11 -0.54 16.48 -1.64
N LYS A 12 -1.37 15.92 -2.52
CA LYS A 12 -2.65 15.27 -2.18
C LYS A 12 -2.66 13.85 -2.69
N LEU A 13 -3.16 12.93 -1.87
CA LEU A 13 -3.41 11.55 -2.27
C LEU A 13 -4.84 11.43 -2.81
N THR A 14 -4.97 10.89 -4.02
CA THR A 14 -6.23 10.46 -4.62
C THR A 14 -6.46 8.97 -4.36
N GLY A 15 -7.66 8.46 -4.66
CA GLY A 15 -8.01 7.05 -4.46
C GLY A 15 -8.32 6.64 -3.02
N LEU A 16 -8.16 7.54 -2.04
CA LEU A 16 -8.45 7.26 -0.64
C LEU A 16 -9.95 7.29 -0.30
N ILE A 17 -10.81 7.82 -1.16
CA ILE A 17 -12.25 7.96 -0.94
C ILE A 17 -12.99 7.09 -1.95
N GLU A 18 -13.52 5.94 -1.50
CA GLU A 18 -14.20 4.96 -2.35
C GLU A 18 -15.32 5.58 -3.19
N ASN A 19 -16.19 6.37 -2.56
CA ASN A 19 -17.31 7.01 -3.25
C ASN A 19 -16.92 8.28 -4.04
N ASN A 20 -15.64 8.69 -4.01
CA ASN A 20 -15.12 9.81 -4.79
C ASN A 20 -13.60 9.66 -5.03
N PRO A 21 -13.18 8.69 -5.86
CA PRO A 21 -11.78 8.30 -5.96
C PRO A 21 -10.89 9.39 -6.56
N LYS A 22 -11.47 10.33 -7.33
CA LYS A 22 -10.75 11.46 -7.91
C LYS A 22 -10.46 12.57 -6.90
N LYS A 23 -11.12 12.58 -5.74
CA LYS A 23 -10.92 13.61 -4.71
C LYS A 23 -9.60 13.39 -3.99
N GLY A 24 -8.68 14.34 -4.17
CA GLY A 24 -7.40 14.37 -3.46
C GLY A 24 -7.54 14.93 -2.05
N ILE A 25 -6.86 14.30 -1.07
CA ILE A 25 -6.78 14.77 0.31
C ILE A 25 -5.33 14.77 0.83
N ASP A 26 -4.99 15.76 1.64
CA ASP A 26 -3.68 15.93 2.30
C ASP A 26 -3.72 15.63 3.80
N ASN A 27 -4.92 15.45 4.37
CA ASN A 27 -5.15 15.15 5.78
C ASN A 27 -5.88 13.82 6.01
N PRO A 28 -5.42 12.68 5.43
CA PRO A 28 -6.09 11.40 5.59
C PRO A 28 -6.05 10.91 7.03
N THR A 29 -7.05 10.15 7.47
CA THR A 29 -6.99 9.42 8.75
C THR A 29 -6.15 8.16 8.60
N THR A 30 -5.66 7.64 9.73
CA THR A 30 -4.86 6.41 9.73
C THR A 30 -5.67 5.25 9.19
N GLU A 31 -6.94 5.13 9.60
CA GLU A 31 -7.87 4.08 9.17
C GLU A 31 -8.05 4.10 7.65
N ARG A 32 -8.19 5.29 7.05
CA ARG A 32 -8.34 5.43 5.60
C ARG A 32 -7.09 5.02 4.83
N LEU A 33 -5.90 5.28 5.39
CA LEU A 33 -4.64 4.82 4.80
C LEU A 33 -4.53 3.30 4.89
N LEU A 34 -4.83 2.72 6.04
CA LEU A 34 -4.74 1.27 6.26
C LEU A 34 -5.74 0.50 5.39
N LYS A 35 -6.97 1.02 5.22
CA LYS A 35 -8.00 0.40 4.38
C LYS A 35 -7.53 0.17 2.93
N THR A 36 -6.59 0.98 2.43
CA THR A 36 -6.04 0.77 1.08
C THR A 36 -5.26 -0.54 0.94
N PHE A 37 -4.92 -1.23 2.03
CA PHE A 37 -4.15 -2.47 2.02
C PHE A 37 -5.02 -3.72 2.29
N ASP A 38 -6.35 -3.58 2.43
CA ASP A 38 -7.24 -4.70 2.79
C ASP A 38 -7.11 -5.91 1.83
N ASP A 39 -6.83 -5.67 0.55
CA ASP A 39 -6.80 -6.70 -0.50
C ASP A 39 -5.37 -7.14 -0.90
N VAL A 40 -4.37 -6.94 -0.04
CA VAL A 40 -3.02 -7.49 -0.25
C VAL A 40 -2.95 -8.91 0.30
N THR A 41 -2.93 -9.90 -0.58
CA THR A 41 -2.95 -11.33 -0.21
C THR A 41 -1.62 -12.00 -0.54
N LEU A 42 -1.09 -12.79 0.39
CA LEU A 42 0.00 -13.74 0.14
C LEU A 42 -0.60 -15.14 -0.04
N THR A 43 -0.41 -15.70 -1.23
CA THR A 43 -0.80 -17.09 -1.55
C THR A 43 0.44 -17.95 -1.57
N ILE A 44 0.41 -19.06 -0.82
CA ILE A 44 1.47 -20.07 -0.81
C ILE A 44 0.88 -21.40 -1.24
N VAL A 45 1.44 -21.99 -2.29
CA VAL A 45 1.05 -23.29 -2.84
C VAL A 45 2.19 -24.26 -2.63
N HIS A 46 1.92 -25.35 -1.92
CA HIS A 46 2.89 -26.44 -1.73
C HIS A 46 2.62 -27.54 -2.76
N LEU A 47 3.63 -27.83 -3.57
CA LEU A 47 3.66 -28.93 -4.52
C LEU A 47 4.70 -29.97 -4.05
N PRO A 48 4.68 -31.22 -4.58
CA PRO A 48 5.62 -32.25 -4.13
C PRO A 48 7.10 -31.88 -4.28
N ASP A 49 7.46 -31.06 -5.25
CA ASP A 49 8.83 -30.70 -5.64
C ASP A 49 9.17 -29.21 -5.41
N GLN A 50 8.17 -28.36 -5.14
CA GLN A 50 8.40 -26.93 -4.99
C GLN A 50 7.33 -26.23 -4.14
N THR A 51 7.68 -25.05 -3.61
CA THR A 51 6.73 -24.12 -3.00
C THR A 51 6.62 -22.89 -3.88
N ILE A 52 5.42 -22.58 -4.34
CA ILE A 52 5.14 -21.37 -5.12
C ILE A 52 4.55 -20.32 -4.19
N ARG A 53 5.08 -19.10 -4.25
CA ARG A 53 4.58 -17.95 -3.50
C ARG A 53 4.19 -16.83 -4.44
N HIS A 54 3.07 -16.19 -4.17
CA HIS A 54 2.59 -15.05 -4.92
C HIS A 54 1.99 -14.02 -3.97
N ILE A 55 2.29 -12.75 -4.19
CA ILE A 55 1.69 -11.65 -3.45
C ILE A 55 0.95 -10.71 -4.40
N THR A 56 -0.22 -10.19 -4.01
CA THR A 56 -0.90 -9.13 -4.76
C THR A 56 0.09 -7.97 -5.02
N PRO A 57 0.31 -7.55 -6.28
CA PRO A 57 1.17 -6.41 -6.57
C PRO A 57 0.67 -5.14 -5.91
N LEU A 58 1.58 -4.37 -5.31
CA LEU A 58 1.22 -3.08 -4.73
C LEU A 58 0.84 -2.07 -5.81
N THR A 59 -0.29 -1.40 -5.62
CA THR A 59 -0.71 -0.29 -6.48
C THR A 59 0.19 0.95 -6.27
N PRO A 60 0.24 1.89 -7.22
CA PRO A 60 0.99 3.13 -7.05
C PRO A 60 0.58 3.91 -5.79
N LEU A 61 -0.70 3.88 -5.42
CA LEU A 61 -1.20 4.53 -4.20
C LEU A 61 -0.64 3.85 -2.94
N GLN A 62 -0.71 2.51 -2.86
CA GLN A 62 -0.15 1.75 -1.72
C GLN A 62 1.36 1.99 -1.59
N THR A 63 2.12 1.94 -2.70
CA THR A 63 3.55 2.24 -2.72
C THR A 63 3.83 3.65 -2.22
N ARG A 64 3.07 4.65 -2.69
CA ARG A 64 3.24 6.04 -2.23
C ARG A 64 2.93 6.21 -0.74
N ILE A 65 1.92 5.51 -0.22
CA ILE A 65 1.60 5.53 1.21
C ILE A 65 2.78 4.96 2.02
N LEU A 66 3.42 3.88 1.57
CA LEU A 66 4.61 3.32 2.23
C LEU A 66 5.77 4.31 2.25
N GLU A 67 6.09 4.97 1.13
CA GLU A 67 7.12 6.02 1.08
C GLU A 67 6.85 7.17 2.05
N LEU A 68 5.59 7.63 2.13
CA LEU A 68 5.18 8.66 3.07
C LEU A 68 5.29 8.18 4.52
N LEU A 69 5.06 6.90 4.80
CA LEU A 69 5.32 6.27 6.08
C LEU A 69 6.81 6.06 6.36
N GLY A 70 7.68 6.17 5.36
CA GLY A 70 9.12 5.87 5.47
C GLY A 70 9.43 4.38 5.42
N LEU A 71 8.54 3.60 4.80
CA LEU A 71 8.65 2.15 4.64
C LEU A 71 8.97 1.81 3.19
N SER A 72 9.80 0.79 2.99
CA SER A 72 10.08 0.23 1.67
C SER A 72 8.94 -0.70 1.22
N ALA A 73 8.61 -0.68 -0.07
CA ALA A 73 7.70 -1.65 -0.68
C ALA A 73 8.15 -3.11 -0.48
N THR A 74 9.45 -3.31 -0.24
CA THR A 74 10.04 -4.63 0.04
C THR A 74 9.49 -5.31 1.28
N VAL A 75 8.85 -4.58 2.20
CA VAL A 75 8.15 -5.17 3.35
C VAL A 75 7.03 -6.12 2.89
N TYR A 76 6.44 -5.87 1.71
CA TYR A 76 5.48 -6.75 1.08
C TYR A 76 6.13 -7.65 0.02
N THR A 77 6.87 -7.10 -0.95
CA THR A 77 7.32 -7.89 -2.11
C THR A 77 8.23 -9.06 -1.74
N ARG A 78 9.07 -8.89 -0.71
CA ARG A 78 9.99 -9.94 -0.26
C ARG A 78 9.27 -11.14 0.37
N LEU A 79 7.98 -11.03 0.69
CA LEU A 79 7.18 -12.17 1.17
C LEU A 79 7.00 -13.24 0.09
N ALA A 80 7.02 -12.86 -1.19
CA ALA A 80 6.97 -13.79 -2.31
C ALA A 80 8.34 -14.46 -2.61
N GLU A 81 9.43 -13.98 -2.00
CA GLU A 81 10.80 -14.46 -2.23
C GLU A 81 11.32 -15.40 -1.12
N ASN A 82 10.63 -15.44 0.03
CA ASN A 82 11.04 -16.21 1.22
C ASN A 82 10.85 -17.73 1.05
#